data_AF-E6X607-F1
#
_entry.id   AF-E6X607-F1
#
_cell.length_a   1.000
_cell.length_b   1.000
_cell.length_c   1.000
_cell.angle_alpha   90.00
_cell.angle_beta   90.00
_cell.angle_gamma   90.00
#
_symmetry.space_group_name_H-M   'P 1'
#
loop_
_entity.id
_entity.type
_entity.pdbx_description
1 polymer ?
#
loop_
_entity_poly.entity_id
_entity_poly.type
_entity_poly.pdbx_seq_one_letter_code
_entity_poly.pdbx_strand_id
1 'polypeptide(L)' 'MVKAKLIIDGKEINVLWFTFGFNQGADRSGRPSQRPVFVGLKLIVETRKDLNLADWSFASNQKKQIEWTT' A
#
# COMPACT_ATOMS: atom_id res chain seq x y z
N MET A 1 18.95 -1.84 -0.37
CA MET A 1 17.83 -2.04 -1.32
C MET A 1 16.61 -2.35 -0.48
N VAL A 2 15.58 -1.50 -0.51
CA VAL A 2 14.40 -1.66 0.34
C VAL A 2 13.63 -2.90 -0.09
N LYS A 3 13.29 -3.78 0.87
CA LYS A 3 12.45 -4.95 0.66
C LYS A 3 11.15 -4.78 1.44
N ALA A 4 10.04 -5.15 0.84
CA ALA A 4 8.73 -5.10 1.47
C ALA A 4 8.07 -6.48 1.52
N LYS A 5 7.27 -6.70 2.56
CA LYS A 5 6.46 -7.90 2.76
C LYS A 5 5.02 -7.48 3.06
N LEU A 6 4.08 -8.21 2.49
CA LEU A 6 2.66 -8.08 2.79
C LEU A 6 2.25 -9.24 3.71
N ILE A 7 1.67 -8.92 4.86
CA ILE A 7 1.23 -9.88 5.87
C ILE A 7 -0.28 -10.06 5.75
N ILE A 8 -0.70 -11.26 5.33
CA ILE A 8 -2.11 -11.64 5.20
C ILE A 8 -2.33 -12.96 5.95
N ASP A 9 -3.21 -12.94 6.95
CA ASP A 9 -3.62 -14.15 7.70
C ASP A 9 -2.42 -14.92 8.27
N GLY A 10 -1.43 -14.18 8.80
CA GLY A 10 -0.18 -14.72 9.34
C GLY A 10 0.86 -15.16 8.30
N LYS A 11 0.58 -15.00 7.00
CA LYS A 11 1.50 -15.36 5.91
C LYS A 11 2.24 -14.14 5.39
N GLU A 12 3.55 -14.28 5.23
CA GLU A 12 4.39 -13.27 4.57
C GLU A 12 4.43 -13.49 3.07
N ILE A 13 4.03 -12.48 2.30
CA ILE A 13 4.03 -12.48 0.84
C ILE A 13 5.08 -11.50 0.36
N ASN A 14 5.89 -11.93 -0.61
CA ASN A 14 6.90 -11.09 -1.23
C ASN A 14 6.24 -9.97 -2.05
N VAL A 15 6.64 -8.73 -1.77
CA VAL A 15 6.30 -7.58 -2.61
C VAL A 15 7.42 -7.38 -3.62
N LEU A 16 7.09 -7.56 -4.90
CA LEU A 16 8.02 -7.40 -6.02
C LEU A 16 8.25 -5.93 -6.33
N TRP A 17 7.19 -5.13 -6.18
CA TRP A 17 7.22 -3.69 -6.38
C TRP A 17 6.08 -3.02 -5.63
N PHE A 18 6.30 -1.79 -5.18
CA PHE A 18 5.25 -0.97 -4.60
C PHE A 18 5.48 0.50 -4.92
N THR A 19 4.39 1.26 -4.94
CA THR A 19 4.42 2.72 -4.87
C THR A 19 3.29 3.20 -3.98
N PHE A 20 3.53 4.30 -3.31
CA PHE A 20 2.51 5.05 -2.63
C PHE A 20 2.70 6.53 -2.91
N GLY A 21 1.66 7.33 -2.68
CA GLY A 21 1.72 8.74 -2.95
C GLY A 21 0.92 9.55 -1.95
N PHE A 22 1.32 10.81 -1.84
CA PHE A 22 0.55 11.85 -1.19
C PHE A 22 0.33 12.97 -2.19
N ASN A 23 -0.83 13.60 -2.13
CA ASN A 23 -1.13 14.83 -2.86
C ASN A 23 -1.35 15.95 -1.84
N GLN A 24 -0.75 17.11 -2.10
CA GLN A 24 -0.94 18.30 -1.30
C GLN A 24 -1.15 19.49 -2.24
N GLY A 25 -2.34 20.10 -2.15
CA GLY A 25 -2.64 21.31 -2.91
C GLY A 25 -1.71 22.46 -2.51
N ALA A 26 -1.34 23.29 -3.49
CA ALA A 26 -0.58 24.50 -3.29
C ALA A 26 -1.39 25.74 -3.70
N ASP A 27 -1.08 26.88 -3.09
CA ASP A 27 -1.64 28.19 -3.50
C ASP A 27 -0.96 28.72 -4.78
N ARG A 28 -1.36 29.92 -5.22
CA ARG A 28 -0.82 30.56 -6.43
C ARG A 28 0.69 30.84 -6.39
N SER A 29 1.29 30.85 -5.20
CA SER A 29 2.73 31.05 -4.99
C SER A 29 3.51 29.73 -4.90
N GLY A 30 2.83 28.59 -5.03
CA GLY A 30 3.42 27.26 -4.89
C GLY A 30 3.59 26.81 -3.43
N ARG A 31 3.03 27.54 -2.45
CA ARG A 31 3.10 27.15 -1.05
C ARG A 31 2.01 26.14 -0.72
N PRO A 32 2.30 25.09 0.07
CA PRO A 32 1.28 24.15 0.52
C PRO A 32 0.11 24.86 1.21
N SER A 33 -1.11 24.60 0.74
CA SER A 33 -2.34 25.26 1.22
C SER A 33 -3.33 24.29 1.83
N GLN A 34 -3.06 22.99 1.75
CA GLN A 34 -3.95 21.92 2.22
C GLN A 34 -3.18 20.89 3.04
N ARG A 35 -3.92 20.07 3.80
CA ARG A 35 -3.34 18.90 4.45
C ARG A 35 -2.99 17.86 3.38
N PRO A 36 -1.81 17.20 3.45
CA PRO A 36 -1.50 16.10 2.55
C PRO A 36 -2.55 15.00 2.65
N VAL A 37 -3.02 14.54 1.50
CA VAL A 37 -3.96 13.42 1.38
C VAL A 37 -3.21 12.24 0.81
N PHE A 38 -3.30 11.10 1.50
CA PHE A 38 -2.81 9.84 0.98
C PHE A 38 -3.63 9.43 -0.24
N VAL A 39 -3.00 9.28 -1.40
CA VAL A 39 -3.71 8.96 -2.66
C VAL A 39 -3.76 7.47 -2.97
N GLY A 40 -3.11 6.64 -2.16
CA GLY A 40 -3.22 5.19 -2.24
C GLY A 40 -1.88 4.47 -2.30
N LEU A 41 -1.99 3.16 -2.24
CA LEU A 41 -0.92 2.17 -2.32
C LEU A 41 -1.18 1.27 -3.53
N LYS A 42 -0.18 1.08 -4.37
CA LYS A 42 -0.19 0.07 -5.44
C LYS A 42 0.91 -0.94 -5.18
N LEU A 43 0.57 -2.23 -5.27
CA LEU A 43 1.46 -3.34 -4.99
C LEU A 43 1.49 -4.29 -6.18
N ILE A 44 2.67 -4.83 -6.48
CA ILE A 44 2.85 -6.05 -7.26
C ILE A 44 3.40 -7.09 -6.30
N VAL A 45 2.65 -8.17 -6.10
CA VAL A 45 3.00 -9.25 -5.17
C VAL A 45 3.19 -10.56 -5.90
N GLU A 46 4.01 -11.44 -5.34
CA GLU A 46 4.14 -12.81 -5.82
C GLU A 46 2.85 -13.60 -5.56
N THR A 47 2.33 -14.29 -6.57
CA THR A 47 1.09 -15.07 -6.44
C THR A 47 1.34 -16.38 -5.70
N ARG A 48 0.33 -16.89 -5.00
CA ARG A 48 0.38 -18.20 -4.32
C ARG A 48 -0.96 -18.90 -4.41
N LYS A 49 -0.95 -20.23 -4.34
CA LYS A 49 -2.18 -21.06 -4.36
C LYS A 49 -3.10 -20.79 -3.17
N ASP A 50 -2.52 -20.38 -2.04
CA ASP A 50 -3.19 -20.20 -0.76
C ASP A 50 -3.41 -18.71 -0.42
N LEU A 51 -3.32 -17.84 -1.43
CA LEU A 51 -3.53 -16.40 -1.35
C LEU A 51 -4.82 -16.02 -2.09
N ASN A 52 -5.86 -15.65 -1.34
CA ASN A 52 -7.10 -15.09 -1.90
C ASN A 52 -7.18 -13.58 -1.60
N LEU A 53 -6.84 -12.76 -2.61
CA LEU A 53 -6.96 -11.30 -2.52
C LEU A 53 -8.37 -10.79 -2.90
N ALA A 54 -9.15 -11.60 -3.62
CA ALA A 54 -10.48 -11.21 -4.09
C ALA A 54 -11.44 -11.05 -2.90
N ASP A 55 -11.44 -12.00 -1.96
CA ASP A 55 -12.28 -11.92 -0.76
C ASP A 55 -11.96 -10.66 0.05
N TRP A 56 -10.68 -10.33 0.19
CA TRP A 56 -10.27 -9.11 0.88
C TRP A 56 -10.72 -7.84 0.13
N SER A 57 -10.71 -7.84 -1.20
CA SER A 57 -11.12 -6.68 -2.01
C SER A 57 -12.58 -6.25 -1.82
N PHE A 58 -13.45 -7.19 -1.42
CA PHE A 58 -14.86 -6.92 -1.14
C PHE A 58 -15.15 -6.69 0.36
N ALA A 59 -14.19 -6.99 1.24
CA ALA A 59 -14.35 -6.88 2.68
C ALA A 59 -13.95 -5.49 3.20
N SER A 60 -14.91 -4.56 3.24
CA SER A 60 -14.70 -3.16 3.63
C SER A 60 -14.18 -2.95 5.06
N ASN A 61 -14.34 -3.93 5.94
CA ASN A 61 -13.91 -3.89 7.34
C ASN A 61 -12.59 -4.62 7.62
N GLN A 62 -11.99 -5.28 6.63
CA GLN A 62 -10.75 -6.02 6.82
C GLN A 62 -9.53 -5.15 6.53
N LYS A 63 -8.55 -5.19 7.44
CA LYS A 63 -7.26 -4.52 7.29
C LYS A 63 -6.15 -5.56 7.29
N LYS A 64 -5.13 -5.35 6.47
CA LYS A 64 -3.91 -6.18 6.41
C LYS A 64 -2.68 -5.28 6.58
N GLN A 65 -1.53 -5.87 6.84
CA GLN A 65 -0.32 -5.15 7.22
C GLN A 65 0.74 -5.25 6.13
N ILE A 66 1.37 -4.12 5.81
CA ILE A 66 2.57 -4.07 4.97
C ILE A 66 3.74 -3.62 5.84
N GLU A 67 4.86 -4.31 5.71
CA GLU A 67 6.10 -3.97 6.41
C GLU A 67 7.23 -3.84 5.39
N TRP A 68 8.16 -2.93 5.64
CA TRP A 68 9.39 -2.84 4.87
C TRP A 68 10.59 -2.82 5.80
N THR A 69 11.68 -3.42 5.33
CA THR A 69 12.98 -3.43 6.01
C THR A 69 13.96 -2.62 5.18
N THR A 70 14.75 -1.79 5.86
CA THR A 70 15.70 -0.85 5.24
C THR A 70 17.07 -1.49 5.11
#